data_AF-A0A3M1KMD9-F1
#
_entry.id   AF-A0A3M1KMD9-F1
#
_cell.length_a   1.000
_cell.length_b   1.000
_cell.length_c   1.000
_cell.angle_alpha   90.00
_cell.angle_beta   90.00
_cell.angle_gamma   90.00
#
_symmetry.space_group_name_H-M   'P 1'
#
loop_
_entity.id
_entity.type
_entity.pdbx_description
1 polymer ?
#
loop_
_entity_poly.entity_id
_entity_poly.type
_entity_poly.pdbx_seq_one_letter_code
_entity_poly.pdbx_strand_id
1 'polypeptide(L)'
;MPGHHRLDVTAPAAARVRAIDNRRLATVARLAGAPAAKGAGVDLAVKVGDAVDVGQPLFTIVAETPGELRYAEAYARRNSDIIELEQ
;
A
#
# COMPACT_ATOMS: atom_id res chain seq x y z
N MET A 1 1.65 -1.72 24.87
CA MET A 1 2.60 -1.79 23.74
C MET A 1 1.91 -1.18 22.55
N PRO A 2 2.40 -0.09 21.91
CA PRO A 2 1.77 0.39 20.69
C PRO A 2 2.06 -0.63 19.59
N GLY A 3 1.02 -1.34 19.16
CA GLY A 3 1.12 -2.31 18.08
C GLY A 3 1.19 -1.57 16.76
N HIS A 4 2.37 -1.54 16.13
CA HIS A 4 2.49 -1.09 14.75
C HIS A 4 1.76 -2.12 13.87
N HIS A 5 0.53 -1.79 13.49
CA HIS A 5 -0.29 -2.63 12.62
C HIS A 5 0.23 -2.46 11.20
N ARG A 6 0.58 -3.56 10.54
CA ARG A 6 1.05 -3.53 9.16
C ARG A 6 0.29 -4.54 8.30
N LEU A 7 0.03 -4.17 7.06
CA LEU A 7 -0.67 -4.98 6.07
C LEU A 7 0.06 -4.92 4.74
N ASP A 8 0.46 -6.09 4.25
CA ASP A 8 1.13 -6.23 2.97
C ASP A 8 0.09 -6.41 1.86
N VAL A 9 0.12 -5.52 0.87
CA VAL A 9 -0.71 -5.62 -0.33
C VAL A 9 0.10 -6.34 -1.40
N THR A 10 -0.24 -7.59 -1.68
CA THR A 10 0.45 -8.43 -2.66
C THR A 10 -0.20 -8.36 -4.04
N ALA A 11 0.60 -8.59 -5.09
CA ALA A 11 0.11 -8.66 -6.46
C ALA A 11 -0.81 -9.88 -6.65
N PRO A 12 -2.01 -9.71 -7.23
CA PRO A 12 -2.91 -10.82 -7.50
C PRO A 12 -2.46 -11.70 -8.67
N ALA A 13 -1.62 -11.15 -9.57
CA ALA A 13 -1.13 -11.79 -10.79
C ALA A 13 0.30 -11.34 -11.07
N ALA A 14 1.05 -12.17 -11.82
CA ALA A 14 2.37 -11.79 -12.33
C ALA A 14 2.19 -10.75 -13.45
N ALA A 15 2.79 -9.59 -13.28
CA ALA A 15 2.65 -8.46 -14.19
C ALA A 15 3.83 -7.49 -14.01
N ARG A 16 3.92 -6.46 -14.84
CA ARG A 16 4.94 -5.42 -14.73
C ARG A 16 4.32 -4.12 -14.23
N VAL A 17 4.97 -3.46 -13.30
CA VAL A 17 4.51 -2.16 -12.79
C VAL A 17 4.67 -1.11 -13.90
N ARG A 18 3.56 -0.67 -14.47
CA ARG A 18 3.52 0.37 -15.51
C ARG A 18 3.59 1.77 -14.92
N ALA A 19 2.83 2.00 -13.86
CA ALA A 19 2.75 3.29 -13.19
C ALA A 19 2.33 3.11 -11.72
N ILE A 20 2.70 4.08 -10.88
CA ILE A 20 2.33 4.11 -9.46
C ILE A 20 1.73 5.48 -9.17
N ASP A 21 0.49 5.52 -8.67
CA ASP A 21 -0.19 6.75 -8.31
C ASP A 21 0.21 7.19 -6.89
N ASN A 22 1.21 8.07 -6.83
CA ASN A 22 1.71 8.67 -5.60
C ASN A 22 0.63 9.46 -4.83
N ARG A 23 -0.41 9.99 -5.49
CA ARG A 23 -1.48 10.75 -4.80
C ARG A 23 -2.35 9.80 -4.00
N ARG A 24 -2.64 8.62 -4.56
CA ARG A 24 -3.39 7.58 -3.84
C ARG A 24 -2.57 6.96 -2.73
N LEU A 25 -1.29 6.66 -2.97
CA LEU A 25 -0.37 6.23 -1.91
C LEU A 25 -0.32 7.24 -0.76
N ALA A 26 -0.16 8.53 -1.04
CA ALA A 26 -0.20 9.57 -0.02
C ALA A 26 -1.55 9.59 0.73
N THR A 27 -2.66 9.31 0.03
CA THR A 27 -3.98 9.21 0.66
C THR A 27 -4.09 7.99 1.57
N VAL A 28 -3.59 6.82 1.14
CA VAL A 28 -3.51 5.61 1.96
C VAL A 28 -2.66 5.86 3.21
N ALA A 29 -1.50 6.50 3.06
CA ALA A 29 -0.65 6.93 4.17
C ALA A 29 -1.43 7.80 5.17
N ARG A 30 -2.21 8.75 4.64
CA ARG A 30 -3.00 9.69 5.45
C ARG A 30 -4.13 9.00 6.20
N LEU A 31 -4.77 8.02 5.57
CA LEU A 31 -5.78 7.18 6.20
C LEU A 31 -5.19 6.25 7.27
N ALA A 32 -3.94 5.83 7.08
CA ALA A 32 -3.21 5.02 8.06
C ALA A 32 -2.76 5.82 9.30
N GLY A 33 -2.82 7.16 9.26
CA GLY A 33 -2.48 8.05 10.37
C GLY A 33 -1.31 9.01 10.09
N ALA A 34 -0.70 8.96 8.90
CA ALA A 34 0.34 9.91 8.52
C ALA A 34 -0.25 11.32 8.29
N PRO A 35 0.49 12.42 8.58
CA PRO A 35 1.84 12.49 9.15
C PRO A 35 1.87 12.56 10.69
N ALA A 36 0.71 12.47 11.37
CA ALA A 36 0.62 12.63 12.82
C ALA A 36 1.29 11.46 13.57
N ALA A 37 1.11 10.23 13.05
CA ALA A 37 1.75 9.04 13.54
C ALA A 37 3.10 8.82 12.81
N LYS A 38 4.22 8.97 13.53
CA LYS A 38 5.58 8.81 12.96
C LYS A 38 5.86 7.39 12.46
N GLY A 39 5.14 6.40 12.99
CA GLY A 39 5.22 5.02 12.55
C GLY A 39 4.17 4.62 11.52
N ALA A 40 3.22 5.50 11.18
CA ALA A 40 2.18 5.21 10.20
C ALA A 40 2.53 5.77 8.82
N GLY A 41 2.20 5.02 7.78
CA GLY A 41 2.49 5.37 6.40
C GLY A 41 2.30 4.19 5.46
N VAL A 42 2.98 4.27 4.32
CA VAL A 42 3.02 3.21 3.30
C VAL A 42 4.46 3.05 2.85
N ASP A 43 4.92 1.81 2.87
CA ASP A 43 6.22 1.42 2.36
C ASP A 43 6.04 0.76 1.00
N LEU A 44 6.78 1.22 0.00
CA LEU A 44 6.63 0.79 -1.39
C LEU A 44 7.72 -0.24 -1.69
N ALA A 45 7.32 -1.50 -1.88
CA ALA A 45 8.26 -2.60 -2.13
C ALA A 45 8.64 -2.75 -3.61
N VAL A 46 7.90 -2.11 -4.52
CA VAL A 46 8.10 -2.21 -5.98
C VAL A 46 8.28 -0.84 -6.61
N LYS A 47 8.89 -0.80 -7.80
CA LYS A 47 9.09 0.45 -8.56
C LYS A 47 8.45 0.36 -9.95
N VAL A 48 8.17 1.53 -10.53
CA VAL A 48 7.74 1.61 -11.93
C VAL A 48 8.79 0.96 -12.82
N GLY A 49 8.37 -0.01 -13.62
CA GLY A 49 9.21 -0.81 -14.50
C GLY A 49 9.65 -2.16 -13.94
N ASP A 50 9.44 -2.45 -12.65
CA ASP A 50 9.72 -3.77 -12.07
C ASP A 50 8.69 -4.81 -12.50
N ALA A 51 9.16 -6.03 -12.72
CA ALA A 51 8.30 -7.20 -12.83
C ALA A 51 7.93 -7.67 -11.42
N VAL A 52 6.64 -7.95 -11.20
CA VAL A 52 6.10 -8.48 -9.96
C VAL A 52 5.47 -9.85 -10.22
N ASP A 53 5.69 -10.79 -9.31
CA ASP A 53 5.09 -12.12 -9.37
C ASP A 53 3.81 -12.22 -8.53
N VAL A 54 2.99 -13.26 -8.81
CA VAL A 54 1.82 -13.60 -7.97
C VAL A 54 2.25 -13.72 -6.52
N GLY A 55 1.59 -12.97 -5.63
CA GLY A 55 1.88 -12.99 -4.20
C GLY A 55 3.06 -12.11 -3.78
N GLN A 56 3.74 -11.44 -4.71
CA GLN A 56 4.82 -10.51 -4.36
C GLN A 56 4.22 -9.24 -3.70
N PRO A 57 4.75 -8.79 -2.55
CA PRO A 57 4.30 -7.56 -1.91
C PRO A 57 4.59 -6.36 -2.81
N LEU A 58 3.54 -5.61 -3.13
CA LEU A 58 3.62 -4.36 -3.87
C LEU A 58 3.94 -3.20 -2.93
N PHE A 59 3.17 -3.08 -1.86
CA PHE A 59 3.36 -2.06 -0.82
C PHE A 59 2.80 -2.54 0.52
N THR A 60 3.37 -2.02 1.60
CA THR A 60 2.99 -2.33 2.98
C THR A 60 2.40 -1.09 3.61
N ILE A 61 1.16 -1.20 4.09
CA ILE A 61 0.50 -0.15 4.86
C ILE A 61 0.88 -0.33 6.32
N VAL A 62 1.31 0.74 7.00
CA VAL A 62 1.61 0.73 8.44
C VAL A 62 0.73 1.76 9.15
N ALA A 63 0.10 1.39 10.26
CA ALA A 63 -0.76 2.25 11.06
C ALA A 63 -0.49 2.05 12.56
N GLU A 64 -0.81 3.06 13.36
CA GLU A 64 -0.74 2.95 14.83
C GLU A 64 -1.95 2.24 15.42
N THR A 65 -3.11 2.35 14.76
CA THR A 65 -4.34 1.69 15.20
C THR A 65 -4.86 0.69 14.16
N PRO A 66 -5.54 -0.38 14.60
CA PRO A 66 -6.14 -1.35 13.67
C PRO A 66 -7.33 -0.75 12.89
N GLY A 67 -7.97 0.31 13.43
CA GLY A 67 -9.06 1.02 12.75
C GLY A 67 -8.57 1.80 11.53
N GLU A 68 -7.47 2.53 11.67
CA GLU A 68 -6.79 3.23 10.57
C GLU A 68 -6.27 2.24 9.53
N LEU A 69 -5.64 1.14 9.97
CA LEU A 69 -5.17 0.09 9.05
C LEU A 69 -6.31 -0.44 8.18
N ARG A 70 -7.45 -0.78 8.80
CA ARG A 70 -8.64 -1.27 8.08
C ARG A 70 -9.19 -0.23 7.11
N TYR A 71 -9.19 1.04 7.48
CA TYR A 71 -9.64 2.13 6.60
C TYR A 71 -8.73 2.28 5.38
N ALA A 72 -7.42 2.27 5.61
CA ALA A 72 -6.41 2.33 4.56
C ALA A 72 -6.48 1.10 3.64
N GLU A 73 -6.66 -0.11 4.20
CA GLU A 73 -6.87 -1.34 3.43
C GLU A 73 -8.13 -1.26 2.56
N ALA A 74 -9.26 -0.85 3.13
CA ALA A 74 -10.52 -0.73 2.39
C ALA A 74 -10.40 0.26 1.23
N TYR A 75 -9.67 1.35 1.44
CA TYR A 75 -9.36 2.32 0.38
C TYR A 75 -8.44 1.71 -0.68
N ALA A 76 -7.37 1.02 -0.28
CA ALA A 76 -6.45 0.36 -1.22
C ALA A 76 -7.18 -0.69 -2.08
N ARG A 77 -8.03 -1.52 -1.49
CA ARG A 77 -8.82 -2.53 -2.20
C ARG A 77 -9.83 -1.94 -3.17
N ARG A 78 -10.42 -0.78 -2.84
CA ARG A 78 -11.33 -0.05 -3.74
C ARG A 78 -10.60 0.62 -4.91
N ASN A 79 -9.30 0.85 -4.76
CA ASN A 79 -8.48 1.59 -5.71
C ASN A 79 -7.35 0.67 -6.18
N SER A 80 -7.70 -0.36 -6.95
CA SER A 80 -6.72 -1.28 -7.55
C SER A 80 -5.81 -0.60 -8.59
N ASP A 81 -6.12 0.63 -8.96
CA ASP A 81 -5.37 1.53 -9.85
C ASP A 81 -4.26 2.33 -9.13
N ILE A 82 -4.01 2.08 -7.83
CA ILE A 82 -2.82 2.64 -7.14
C ILE A 82 -1.53 2.19 -7.86
N ILE A 83 -1.52 0.95 -8.33
CA ILE A 83 -0.42 0.37 -9.08
C ILE A 83 -1.00 -0.17 -10.37
N GLU A 84 -0.66 0.49 -11.48
CA GLU A 84 -1.00 -0.02 -12.80
C GLU A 84 -0.06 -1.18 -13.11
N LEU A 85 -0.65 -2.35 -13.31
CA LEU A 85 0.02 -3.56 -13.73
C LEU A 85 -0.27 -3.76 -15.22
N GLU A 86 0.79 -3.91 -16.03
CA GLU A 86 0.75 -4.19 -17.46
C GLU A 86 1.34 -5.59 -17.70
N GLN A 87 0.69 -6.39 -18.56
CA GLN A 87 1.11 -7.76 -18.87
C GLN A 87 2.02 -7.80 -20.08
#